data_AF-A0A964ED95-F1
#
_entry.id   AF-A0A964ED95-F1
#
_cell.length_a   1.000
_cell.length_b   1.000
_cell.length_c   1.000
_cell.angle_alpha   90.00
_cell.angle_beta   90.00
_cell.angle_gamma   90.00
#
_symmetry.space_group_name_H-M   'P 1'
#
loop_
_entity.id
_entity.type
_entity.pdbx_description
1 polymer ?
#
loop_
_entity_poly.entity_id
_entity_poly.type
_entity_poly.pdbx_seq_one_letter_code
_entity_poly.pdbx_strand_id
1 'polypeptide(L)'
;MNSTDPKLAELRETISHFRAISCRMKHENVVQVIPSIDLVSEGEEIVIPPQFERVGFCPQDFRARQTACGHTMARYTLKEALEMLKEVEGEIDRREGTTQQRETIAGWLEEWHRIDGEIGQLDHRKGEVEKARAKFDEKMFDEGSVIWEEVERELADISDHHQQCVVRLNMMQETILESLDKVLQRERSA
;
A
#
# COMPACT_ATOMS: atom_id res chain seq x y z
N MET A 1 28.61 4.12 21.72
CA MET A 1 27.17 3.81 21.93
C MET A 1 26.41 5.13 21.91
N ASN A 2 25.21 5.14 21.31
CA ASN A 2 24.23 6.25 21.23
C ASN A 2 24.25 7.14 19.98
N SER A 3 24.15 6.57 18.77
CA SER A 3 23.65 7.33 17.60
C SER A 3 22.23 6.93 17.17
N THR A 4 21.61 5.94 17.83
CA THR A 4 20.33 5.32 17.42
C THR A 4 19.11 5.99 18.06
N ASP A 5 19.24 6.54 19.26
CA ASP A 5 18.15 7.20 20.01
C ASP A 5 17.53 8.40 19.24
N PRO A 6 18.31 9.33 18.64
CA PRO A 6 17.72 10.44 17.89
C PRO A 6 16.91 9.99 16.68
N LYS A 7 17.37 8.93 15.98
CA LYS A 7 16.72 8.42 14.77
C LYS A 7 15.43 7.66 15.11
N LEU A 8 15.43 6.88 16.19
CA LEU A 8 14.23 6.24 16.72
C LEU A 8 13.17 7.27 17.13
N ALA A 9 13.58 8.34 17.80
CA ALA A 9 12.69 9.42 18.21
C ALA A 9 12.08 10.15 17.00
N GLU A 10 12.88 10.43 15.96
CA GLU A 10 12.42 11.03 14.70
C GLU A 10 11.41 10.12 13.97
N LEU A 11 11.71 8.83 13.88
CA LEU A 11 10.80 7.85 13.27
C LEU A 11 9.48 7.76 14.04
N ARG A 12 9.55 7.70 15.37
CA ARG A 12 8.37 7.70 16.25
C ARG A 12 7.50 8.94 15.99
N GLU A 13 8.10 10.12 15.96
CA GLU A 13 7.37 11.37 15.71
C GLU A 13 6.74 11.37 14.32
N THR A 14 7.48 10.95 13.30
CA THR A 14 6.99 10.86 11.93
C THR A 14 5.81 9.89 11.82
N ILE A 15 5.95 8.69 12.38
CA ILE A 15 4.91 7.65 12.34
C ILE A 15 3.66 8.08 13.11
N SER A 16 3.79 8.86 14.19
CA SER A 16 2.62 9.35 14.93
C SER A 16 1.68 10.24 14.10
N HIS A 17 2.19 10.81 13.00
CA HIS A 17 1.42 11.63 12.07
C HIS A 17 0.79 10.82 10.92
N PHE A 18 1.18 9.57 10.73
CA PHE A 18 0.61 8.71 9.69
C PHE A 18 -0.81 8.27 10.05
N ARG A 19 -1.60 7.99 9.03
CA ARG A 19 -2.97 7.50 9.17
C ARG A 19 -3.21 6.41 8.14
N ALA A 20 -3.79 5.27 8.54
CA ALA A 20 -4.40 4.35 7.59
C ALA A 20 -5.88 4.71 7.47
N ILE A 21 -6.24 5.41 6.39
CA ILE A 21 -7.62 5.78 6.08
C ILE A 21 -8.00 5.09 4.77
N SER A 22 -9.15 4.44 4.74
CA SER A 22 -9.66 3.85 3.51
C SER A 22 -10.05 4.93 2.51
N CYS A 23 -9.35 4.97 1.37
CA CYS A 23 -9.80 5.69 0.18
C CYS A 23 -10.80 4.88 -0.66
N ARG A 24 -11.12 3.64 -0.25
CA ARG A 24 -11.89 2.65 -1.05
C ARG A 24 -11.32 2.49 -2.45
N MET A 25 -9.98 2.56 -2.55
CA MET A 25 -9.22 2.52 -3.80
C MET A 25 -9.57 3.61 -4.83
N LYS A 26 -10.26 4.70 -4.44
CA LYS A 26 -10.67 5.79 -5.35
C LYS A 26 -9.56 6.82 -5.65
N HIS A 27 -8.30 6.48 -5.39
CA HIS A 27 -7.17 7.43 -5.52
C HIS A 27 -6.77 7.70 -6.96
N GLU A 28 -7.19 6.86 -7.89
CA GLU A 28 -7.16 7.05 -9.33
C GLU A 28 -8.40 6.40 -9.94
N ASN A 29 -8.90 6.87 -11.08
CA ASN A 29 -9.90 6.17 -11.89
C ASN A 29 -9.56 6.27 -13.38
N VAL A 30 -9.94 5.26 -14.15
CA VAL A 30 -10.01 5.34 -15.62
C VAL A 30 -11.23 6.17 -16.02
N VAL A 31 -11.03 7.22 -16.81
CA VAL A 31 -12.10 8.16 -17.21
C VAL A 31 -12.50 8.07 -18.67
N GLN A 32 -11.62 7.58 -19.53
CA GLN A 32 -11.86 7.49 -20.97
C GLN A 32 -11.05 6.37 -21.59
N VAL A 33 -11.62 5.71 -22.60
CA VAL A 33 -10.89 4.85 -23.54
C VAL A 33 -10.49 5.69 -24.74
N ILE A 34 -9.21 5.67 -25.09
CA ILE A 34 -8.69 6.25 -26.32
C ILE A 34 -8.71 5.11 -27.34
N PRO A 35 -9.55 5.21 -28.40
CA PRO A 35 -9.72 4.13 -29.36
C PRO A 35 -8.40 3.67 -29.98
N SER A 36 -8.33 2.37 -30.30
CA SER A 36 -7.26 1.80 -31.11
C SER A 36 -7.12 2.54 -32.44
N ILE A 37 -5.89 2.76 -32.89
CA ILE A 37 -5.60 3.29 -34.23
C ILE A 37 -4.95 2.17 -35.02
N ASP A 38 -5.57 1.80 -36.14
CA ASP A 38 -4.97 0.89 -37.10
C ASP A 38 -4.01 1.68 -37.98
N LEU A 39 -2.71 1.43 -37.80
CA LEU A 39 -1.68 1.98 -38.68
C LEU A 39 -1.35 0.93 -39.73
N VAL A 40 -1.66 1.23 -40.99
CA VAL A 40 -1.21 0.42 -42.12
C VAL A 40 0.16 0.96 -42.55
N SER A 41 1.23 0.20 -42.28
CA SER A 41 2.57 0.48 -42.78
C SER A 41 3.08 -0.72 -43.57
N GLU A 42 3.46 -0.52 -44.83
CA GLU A 42 4.10 -1.53 -45.69
C GLU A 42 3.39 -2.91 -45.78
N GLY A 43 2.06 -2.93 -45.65
CA GLY A 43 1.27 -4.17 -45.76
C GLY A 43 1.18 -4.99 -44.47
N GLU A 44 1.74 -4.49 -43.36
CA GLU A 44 1.49 -5.00 -42.01
C GLU A 44 0.43 -4.12 -41.33
N GLU A 45 -0.61 -4.77 -40.82
CA GLU A 45 -1.64 -4.12 -40.00
C GLU A 45 -1.12 -4.04 -38.56
N ILE A 46 -0.73 -2.84 -38.13
CA ILE A 46 -0.33 -2.58 -36.75
C ILE A 46 -1.56 -2.13 -35.98
N VAL A 47 -2.14 -3.04 -35.20
CA VAL A 47 -3.22 -2.72 -34.27
C VAL A 47 -2.63 -2.18 -32.97
N ILE A 48 -2.77 -0.88 -32.74
CA ILE A 48 -2.41 -0.27 -31.45
C ILE A 48 -3.53 -0.58 -30.44
N PRO A 49 -3.25 -1.20 -29.29
CA PRO A 49 -4.29 -1.48 -28.30
C PRO A 49 -4.91 -0.19 -27.75
N PRO A 50 -6.17 -0.24 -27.29
CA PRO A 50 -6.83 0.93 -26.72
C PRO A 50 -6.04 1.46 -25.53
N GLN A 51 -5.84 2.78 -25.49
CA GLN A 51 -5.19 3.45 -24.37
C GLN A 51 -6.26 3.92 -23.39
N PHE A 52 -5.86 4.19 -22.15
CA PHE A 52 -6.79 4.58 -21.09
C PHE A 52 -6.29 5.84 -20.41
N GLU A 53 -7.13 6.86 -20.34
CA GLU A 53 -6.84 8.05 -19.55
C GLU A 53 -7.18 7.79 -18.08
N ARG A 54 -6.26 8.16 -17.19
CA ARG A 54 -6.40 8.04 -15.74
C ARG A 54 -6.34 9.40 -15.08
N VAL A 55 -7.23 9.64 -14.12
CA VAL A 55 -7.22 10.84 -13.28
C VAL A 55 -6.96 10.44 -11.83
N GLY A 56 -5.92 11.02 -11.23
CA GLY A 56 -5.60 10.84 -9.81
C GLY A 56 -6.32 11.89 -8.94
N PHE A 57 -6.91 11.46 -7.82
CA PHE A 57 -7.74 12.33 -6.97
C PHE A 57 -7.10 12.69 -5.63
N CYS A 58 -5.99 12.05 -5.24
CA CYS A 58 -5.42 12.26 -3.91
C CYS A 58 -4.51 13.50 -3.83
N PRO A 59 -4.80 14.46 -2.94
CA PRO A 59 -3.88 15.56 -2.61
C PRO A 59 -2.52 15.03 -2.15
N GLN A 60 -1.44 15.73 -2.51
CA GLN A 60 -0.08 15.32 -2.15
C GLN A 60 0.13 15.23 -0.63
N ASP A 61 -0.36 16.21 0.13
CA ASP A 61 -0.26 16.23 1.59
C ASP A 61 -0.94 15.05 2.26
N PHE A 62 -2.09 14.62 1.69
CA PHE A 62 -2.78 13.43 2.15
C PHE A 62 -1.97 12.17 1.86
N ARG A 63 -1.42 12.04 0.64
CA ARG A 63 -0.57 10.90 0.26
C ARG A 63 0.64 10.77 1.16
N ALA A 64 1.31 11.87 1.51
CA ALA A 64 2.53 11.87 2.33
C ALA A 64 2.33 11.25 3.73
N ARG A 65 1.10 11.19 4.24
CA ARG A 65 0.78 10.65 5.57
C ARG A 65 -0.09 9.39 5.54
N GLN A 66 -0.63 9.05 4.38
CA GLN A 66 -1.50 7.90 4.19
C GLN A 66 -0.68 6.63 4.08
N THR A 67 -0.95 5.61 4.88
CA THR A 67 -0.25 4.31 4.80
C THR A 67 -1.01 3.27 3.97
N ALA A 68 -2.33 3.39 3.80
CA ALA A 68 -3.12 2.40 3.09
C ALA A 68 -3.19 2.58 1.56
N CYS A 69 -2.31 3.35 0.91
CA CYS A 69 -2.39 3.62 -0.53
C CYS A 69 -1.15 3.12 -1.28
N GLY A 70 -1.29 2.37 -2.36
CA GLY A 70 -0.16 1.87 -3.17
C GLY A 70 0.86 2.95 -3.59
N HIS A 71 0.40 4.19 -3.74
CA HIS A 71 1.17 5.34 -4.22
C HIS A 71 1.83 6.20 -3.12
N THR A 72 1.93 5.69 -1.89
CA THR A 72 2.55 6.41 -0.77
C THR A 72 3.94 5.90 -0.42
N MET A 73 4.81 6.82 0.03
CA MET A 73 6.08 6.44 0.67
C MET A 73 5.94 6.17 2.17
N ALA A 74 4.84 6.56 2.82
CA ALA A 74 4.66 6.45 4.26
C ALA A 74 4.76 5.00 4.79
N ARG A 75 4.37 4.00 3.98
CA ARG A 75 4.54 2.58 4.37
C ARG A 75 6.00 2.17 4.48
N TYR A 76 6.88 2.71 3.63
CA TYR A 76 8.31 2.38 3.70
C TYR A 76 8.95 2.95 4.96
N THR A 77 8.46 4.08 5.48
CA THR A 77 8.88 4.59 6.79
C THR A 77 8.45 3.67 7.94
N LEU A 78 7.26 3.03 7.86
CA LEU A 78 6.87 1.98 8.83
C LEU A 78 7.82 0.78 8.77
N LYS A 79 8.20 0.35 7.55
CA LYS A 79 9.17 -0.72 7.35
C LYS A 79 10.54 -0.36 7.94
N GLU A 80 11.04 0.85 7.69
CA GLU A 80 12.31 1.33 8.25
C GLU A 80 12.29 1.29 9.79
N ALA A 81 11.18 1.71 10.41
CA ALA A 81 11.05 1.63 11.86
C ALA A 81 11.06 0.19 12.38
N LEU A 82 10.41 -0.75 11.68
CA LEU A 82 10.46 -2.17 12.03
C LEU A 82 11.88 -2.76 11.87
N GLU A 83 12.60 -2.42 10.80
CA GLU A 83 13.99 -2.84 10.59
C GLU A 83 14.90 -2.30 11.70
N MET A 84 14.73 -1.03 12.07
CA MET A 84 15.49 -0.42 13.17
C MET A 84 15.17 -1.04 14.53
N LEU A 85 13.89 -1.26 14.82
CA LEU A 85 13.46 -1.93 16.05
C LEU A 85 14.08 -3.32 16.13
N LYS A 86 14.11 -4.08 15.02
CA LYS A 86 14.71 -5.42 14.97
C LYS A 86 16.20 -5.40 15.28
N GLU A 87 16.92 -4.40 14.79
CA GLU A 87 18.35 -4.23 15.07
C GLU A 87 18.59 -3.91 16.56
N VAL A 88 17.87 -2.93 17.09
CA VAL A 88 18.04 -2.45 18.48
C VAL A 88 17.60 -3.50 19.50
N GLU A 89 16.40 -4.06 19.34
CA GLU A 89 15.95 -5.16 20.21
C GLU A 89 16.81 -6.41 20.02
N GLY A 90 17.37 -6.64 18.83
CA GLY A 90 18.35 -7.71 18.59
C GLY A 90 19.68 -7.50 19.33
N GLU A 91 20.06 -6.27 19.67
CA GLU A 91 21.19 -5.96 20.55
C GLU A 91 20.84 -6.16 22.03
N ILE A 92 19.63 -5.79 22.44
CA ILE A 92 19.11 -6.02 23.78
C ILE A 92 19.00 -7.53 24.06
N ASP A 93 18.33 -8.26 23.17
CA ASP A 93 18.17 -9.72 23.23
C ASP A 93 19.53 -10.43 23.38
N ARG A 94 20.55 -10.01 22.62
CA ARG A 94 21.92 -10.57 22.75
C ARG A 94 22.58 -10.32 24.10
N ARG A 95 22.34 -9.15 24.71
CA ARG A 95 22.86 -8.82 26.06
C ARG A 95 22.14 -9.62 27.14
N GLU A 96 20.86 -9.86 26.96
CA GLU A 96 19.99 -10.56 27.91
C GLU A 96 19.98 -12.09 27.73
N GLY A 97 20.54 -12.60 26.61
CA GLY A 97 20.55 -14.02 26.28
C GLY A 97 19.20 -14.55 25.79
N THR A 98 18.38 -13.69 25.19
CA THR A 98 17.04 -13.98 24.67
C THR A 98 16.99 -13.83 23.13
N THR A 99 15.88 -14.23 22.50
CA THR A 99 15.59 -13.96 21.07
C THR A 99 14.15 -13.48 20.83
N GLN A 100 13.39 -13.27 21.90
CA GLN A 100 11.94 -13.16 21.86
C GLN A 100 11.47 -11.88 21.13
N GLN A 101 12.12 -10.74 21.39
CA GLN A 101 11.71 -9.48 20.76
C GLN A 101 12.08 -9.47 19.27
N ARG A 102 13.28 -9.94 18.94
CA ARG A 102 13.73 -10.06 17.56
C ARG A 102 12.81 -10.95 16.71
N GLU A 103 12.35 -12.08 17.25
CA GLU A 103 11.40 -12.97 16.57
C GLU A 103 10.02 -12.33 16.41
N THR A 104 9.54 -11.63 17.45
CA THR A 104 8.27 -10.90 17.40
C THR A 104 8.27 -9.85 16.29
N ILE A 105 9.34 -9.04 16.20
CA ILE A 105 9.48 -8.00 15.18
C ILE A 105 9.66 -8.62 13.78
N ALA A 106 10.31 -9.77 13.66
CA ALA A 106 10.38 -10.49 12.39
C ALA A 106 8.98 -10.89 11.88
N GLY A 107 8.09 -11.36 12.78
CA GLY A 107 6.69 -11.62 12.43
C GLY A 107 5.94 -10.36 11.97
N TRP A 108 6.20 -9.20 12.58
CA TRP A 108 5.61 -7.93 12.13
C TRP A 108 6.13 -7.49 10.75
N LEU A 109 7.40 -7.72 10.43
CA LEU A 109 7.95 -7.45 9.09
C LEU A 109 7.32 -8.35 8.02
N GLU A 110 7.13 -9.64 8.32
CA GLU A 110 6.44 -10.56 7.41
C GLU A 110 4.99 -10.13 7.16
N GLU A 111 4.29 -9.72 8.21
CA GLU A 111 2.94 -9.17 8.11
C GLU A 111 2.93 -7.88 7.27
N TRP A 112 3.91 -7.00 7.44
CA TRP A 112 4.03 -5.77 6.67
C TRP A 112 4.20 -6.08 5.17
N HIS A 113 5.10 -7.02 4.84
CA HIS A 113 5.32 -7.44 3.46
C HIS A 113 4.07 -8.05 2.83
N ARG A 114 3.29 -8.80 3.61
CA ARG A 114 2.03 -9.36 3.15
C ARG A 114 1.03 -8.26 2.80
N ILE A 115 0.83 -7.30 3.71
CA ILE A 115 -0.11 -6.20 3.50
C ILE A 115 0.32 -5.31 2.32
N ASP A 116 1.62 -5.00 2.19
CA ASP A 116 2.13 -4.20 1.08
C ASP A 116 1.89 -4.90 -0.27
N GLY A 117 2.14 -6.22 -0.33
CA GLY A 117 1.84 -7.05 -1.50
C GLY A 117 0.34 -7.09 -1.83
N GLU A 118 -0.52 -7.26 -0.83
CA GLU A 118 -1.99 -7.24 -0.99
C GLU A 118 -2.47 -5.91 -1.55
N ILE A 119 -2.01 -4.77 -1.00
CA ILE A 119 -2.37 -3.43 -1.51
C ILE A 119 -1.93 -3.26 -2.97
N GLY A 120 -0.72 -3.69 -3.33
CA GLY A 120 -0.23 -3.62 -4.71
C GLY A 120 -1.07 -4.49 -5.67
N GLN A 121 -1.46 -5.68 -5.25
CA GLN A 121 -2.34 -6.55 -6.04
C GLN A 121 -3.74 -5.97 -6.21
N LEU A 122 -4.31 -5.37 -5.17
CA LEU A 122 -5.61 -4.70 -5.23
C LEU A 122 -5.58 -3.51 -6.20
N ASP A 123 -4.50 -2.74 -6.21
CA ASP A 123 -4.34 -1.60 -7.13
C ASP A 123 -4.28 -2.06 -8.59
N HIS A 124 -3.49 -3.10 -8.86
CA HIS A 124 -3.43 -3.71 -10.19
C HIS A 124 -4.79 -4.27 -10.63
N ARG A 125 -5.42 -5.09 -9.78
CA ARG A 125 -6.73 -5.72 -10.06
C ARG A 125 -7.80 -4.67 -10.30
N LYS A 126 -7.84 -3.61 -9.50
CA LYS A 126 -8.73 -2.47 -9.71
C LYS A 126 -8.52 -1.85 -11.09
N GLY A 127 -7.27 -1.60 -11.47
CA GLY A 127 -6.94 -1.03 -12.77
C GLY A 127 -7.48 -1.86 -13.93
N GLU A 128 -7.43 -3.18 -13.86
CA GLU A 128 -8.00 -4.06 -14.89
C GLU A 128 -9.53 -4.02 -14.92
N VAL A 129 -10.18 -4.03 -13.75
CA VAL A 129 -11.64 -3.98 -13.64
C VAL A 129 -12.19 -2.63 -14.12
N GLU A 130 -11.50 -1.53 -13.84
CA GLU A 130 -11.87 -0.20 -14.35
C GLU A 130 -11.69 -0.05 -15.85
N LYS A 131 -10.65 -0.68 -16.44
CA LYS A 131 -10.52 -0.74 -17.91
C LYS A 131 -11.66 -1.53 -18.54
N ALA A 132 -12.06 -2.64 -17.92
CA ALA A 132 -13.21 -3.42 -18.38
C ALA A 132 -14.49 -2.57 -18.28
N ARG A 133 -14.71 -1.89 -17.15
CA ARG A 133 -15.82 -0.94 -16.97
C ARG A 133 -15.85 0.15 -18.05
N ALA A 134 -14.73 0.81 -18.32
CA ALA A 134 -14.66 1.89 -19.31
C ALA A 134 -15.02 1.40 -20.73
N LYS A 135 -14.59 0.18 -21.09
CA LYS A 135 -14.97 -0.45 -22.37
C LYS A 135 -16.48 -0.74 -22.45
N PHE A 136 -17.16 -1.05 -21.34
CA PHE A 136 -18.63 -1.15 -21.30
C PHE A 136 -19.30 0.18 -21.56
N ASP A 137 -18.88 1.22 -20.85
CA ASP A 137 -19.48 2.54 -20.92
C ASP A 137 -19.40 3.11 -22.35
N GLU A 138 -18.34 2.79 -23.09
CA GLU A 138 -18.16 3.17 -24.50
C GLU A 138 -18.77 2.18 -25.53
N LYS A 139 -19.50 1.15 -25.07
CA LYS A 139 -20.11 0.11 -25.92
C LYS A 139 -19.11 -0.60 -26.85
N MET A 140 -17.87 -0.76 -26.40
CA MET A 140 -16.82 -1.45 -27.15
C MET A 140 -16.86 -2.98 -27.00
N PHE A 141 -17.86 -3.52 -26.30
CA PHE A 141 -18.11 -4.95 -26.17
C PHE A 141 -19.32 -5.38 -26.98
N ASP A 142 -19.24 -6.57 -27.59
CA ASP A 142 -20.42 -7.32 -28.01
C ASP A 142 -21.22 -7.72 -26.77
N GLU A 143 -22.55 -7.67 -26.86
CA GLU A 143 -23.58 -7.72 -25.79
C GLU A 143 -23.49 -8.92 -24.80
N GLY A 144 -22.51 -9.83 -24.94
CA GLY A 144 -22.37 -11.05 -24.12
C GLY A 144 -21.00 -11.32 -23.48
N SER A 145 -20.02 -10.41 -23.54
CA SER A 145 -18.63 -10.76 -23.18
C SER A 145 -18.19 -10.48 -21.73
N VAL A 146 -18.82 -9.57 -21.00
CA VAL A 146 -18.63 -9.37 -19.55
C VAL A 146 -19.95 -8.89 -18.93
N ILE A 147 -20.28 -9.34 -17.71
CA ILE A 147 -21.52 -8.99 -17.04
C ILE A 147 -21.27 -7.77 -16.14
N TRP A 148 -21.97 -6.66 -16.36
CA TRP A 148 -21.82 -5.43 -15.55
C TRP A 148 -21.90 -5.69 -14.04
N GLU A 149 -22.76 -6.61 -13.62
CA GLU A 149 -22.90 -7.03 -12.23
C GLU A 149 -21.62 -7.69 -11.66
N GLU A 150 -20.83 -8.36 -12.49
CA GLU A 150 -19.55 -8.95 -12.08
C GLU A 150 -18.50 -7.86 -11.87
N VAL A 151 -18.43 -6.86 -12.75
CA VAL A 151 -17.54 -5.70 -12.61
C VAL A 151 -17.82 -4.94 -11.31
N GLU A 152 -19.08 -4.63 -11.03
CA GLU A 152 -19.47 -3.92 -9.81
C GLU A 152 -19.24 -4.77 -8.55
N ARG A 153 -19.51 -6.08 -8.61
CA ARG A 153 -19.21 -7.01 -7.51
C ARG A 153 -17.71 -7.07 -7.22
N GLU A 154 -16.89 -7.08 -8.27
CA GLU A 154 -15.44 -7.14 -8.14
C GLU A 154 -14.86 -5.84 -7.58
N LEU A 155 -15.37 -4.67 -7.99
CA LEU A 155 -15.00 -3.39 -7.38
C LEU A 155 -15.39 -3.32 -5.90
N ALA A 156 -16.54 -3.87 -5.52
CA ALA A 156 -16.96 -3.95 -4.12
C ALA A 156 -16.03 -4.86 -3.29
N ASP A 157 -15.71 -6.06 -3.81
CA ASP A 157 -14.76 -6.99 -3.19
C ASP A 157 -13.37 -6.36 -2.97
N ILE A 158 -12.87 -5.64 -3.98
CA ILE A 158 -11.62 -4.89 -3.88
C ILE A 158 -11.68 -3.83 -2.77
N SER A 159 -12.79 -3.09 -2.69
CA SER A 159 -12.98 -2.06 -1.65
C SER A 159 -13.03 -2.68 -0.26
N ASP A 160 -13.68 -3.82 -0.09
CA ASP A 160 -13.79 -4.51 1.20
C ASP A 160 -12.44 -5.10 1.64
N HIS A 161 -11.68 -5.70 0.71
CA HIS A 161 -10.33 -6.18 0.98
C HIS A 161 -9.40 -5.01 1.34
N HIS A 162 -9.50 -3.89 0.63
CA HIS A 162 -8.75 -2.68 0.97
C HIS A 162 -9.04 -2.20 2.40
N GLN A 163 -10.31 -2.23 2.82
CA GLN A 163 -10.71 -1.89 4.18
C GLN A 163 -10.08 -2.84 5.23
N GLN A 164 -9.93 -4.13 4.92
CA GLN A 164 -9.24 -5.08 5.81
C GLN A 164 -7.74 -4.74 5.93
N CYS A 165 -7.08 -4.38 4.83
CA CYS A 165 -5.69 -3.93 4.85
C CYS A 165 -5.52 -2.67 5.71
N VAL A 166 -6.45 -1.71 5.60
CA VAL A 166 -6.47 -0.47 6.41
C VAL A 166 -6.51 -0.78 7.90
N VAL A 167 -7.38 -1.69 8.33
CA VAL A 167 -7.49 -2.08 9.74
C VAL A 167 -6.18 -2.70 10.24
N ARG A 168 -5.60 -3.64 9.47
CA ARG A 168 -4.33 -4.29 9.83
C ARG A 168 -3.16 -3.30 9.90
N LEU A 169 -3.09 -2.33 8.98
CA LEU A 169 -2.07 -1.28 9.03
C LEU A 169 -2.22 -0.37 10.26
N ASN A 170 -3.43 0.01 10.64
CA ASN A 170 -3.64 0.81 11.86
C ASN A 170 -3.16 0.06 13.11
N MET A 171 -3.55 -1.21 13.25
CA MET A 171 -3.10 -2.05 14.38
C MET A 171 -1.57 -2.19 14.42
N MET A 172 -0.95 -2.37 13.25
CA MET A 172 0.51 -2.45 13.13
C MET A 172 1.18 -1.13 13.50
N GLN A 173 0.64 0.00 13.05
CA GLN A 173 1.16 1.32 13.39
C GLN A 173 1.14 1.57 14.90
N GLU A 174 0.02 1.24 15.57
CA GLU A 174 -0.11 1.33 17.03
C GLU A 174 0.94 0.47 17.74
N THR A 175 1.08 -0.79 17.30
CA THR A 175 2.05 -1.74 17.86
C THR A 175 3.50 -1.25 17.70
N ILE A 176 3.84 -0.66 16.55
CA ILE A 176 5.16 -0.09 16.28
C ILE A 176 5.42 1.11 17.20
N LEU A 177 4.45 2.02 17.34
CA LEU A 177 4.59 3.19 18.20
C LEU A 177 4.80 2.80 19.67
N GLU A 178 4.02 1.84 20.17
CA GLU A 178 4.21 1.32 21.53
C GLU A 178 5.59 0.69 21.74
N SER A 179 6.09 -0.03 20.72
CA SER A 179 7.41 -0.65 20.78
C SER A 179 8.53 0.38 20.75
N LEU A 180 8.42 1.40 19.90
CA LEU A 180 9.34 2.53 19.86
C LEU A 180 9.38 3.25 21.20
N ASP A 181 8.22 3.56 21.79
CA ASP A 181 8.13 4.24 23.08
C ASP A 181 8.79 3.42 24.20
N LYS A 182 8.61 2.09 24.21
CA LYS A 182 9.28 1.18 25.18
C LYS A 182 10.80 1.19 25.03
N VAL A 183 11.31 1.08 23.81
CA VAL A 183 12.76 1.10 23.54
C VAL A 183 13.36 2.44 23.96
N LEU A 184 12.75 3.55 23.55
CA LEU A 184 13.20 4.90 23.92
C LEU A 184 13.20 5.11 25.44
N GLN A 185 12.24 4.55 26.17
CA GLN A 185 12.21 4.64 27.63
C GLN A 185 13.34 3.83 28.29
N ARG A 186 13.63 2.62 27.79
CA ARG A 186 14.72 1.77 28.30
C ARG A 186 16.08 2.42 28.09
N GLU A 187 16.33 2.95 26.89
CA GLU A 187 17.59 3.62 26.55
C GLU A 187 17.82 4.90 27.37
N ARG A 188 16.76 5.62 27.76
CA ARG A 188 16.85 6.77 28.69
C ARG A 188 17.14 6.37 30.15
N SER A 189 16.86 5.12 30.50
CA SER A 189 16.99 4.61 31.87
C SER A 189 18.29 3.82 32.10
N ALA A 190 19.04 3.54 31.02
CA ALA A 190 20.32 2.83 31.02
C ALA A 190 21.50 3.81 31.07
#